data_AF-A0A2G2GQ42-F1
#
_entry.id   AF-A0A2G2GQ42-F1
#
_cell.length_a   1.000
_cell.length_b   1.000
_cell.length_c   1.000
_cell.angle_alpha   90.00
_cell.angle_beta   90.00
_cell.angle_gamma   90.00
#
_symmetry.space_group_name_H-M   'P 1'
#
loop_
_entity.id
_entity.type
_entity.pdbx_description
1 polymer ?
#
loop_
_entity_poly.entity_id
_entity_poly.type
_entity_poly.pdbx_seq_one_letter_code
_entity_poly.pdbx_strand_id
1 'polypeptide(L)'
;MIWLAGHMWLLLALAALLGLLIGCWICGRREVEDTTDQDVELARLRSRCEESDAAKAKLRAKVMELETALDDMGKAPTANVVPTFYDAPTDGDPDDLKKIKGIGPKLEALLNSLGVYYYHQIAGWNSKQVSEVDAKLTFKGRITRDNWRKQSKTLAKGDKTDFSNRYDQGET
;
A
#
# COMPACT_ATOMS: atom_id res chain seq x y z
N MET A 1 57.05 -38.37 67.44
CA MET A 1 56.04 -38.97 66.54
C MET A 1 54.76 -38.12 66.47
N ILE A 2 54.15 -37.73 67.59
CA ILE A 2 52.86 -36.97 67.61
C ILE A 2 53.00 -35.52 67.09
N TRP A 3 54.14 -34.86 67.32
CA TRP A 3 54.38 -33.47 66.88
C TRP A 3 54.49 -33.30 65.35
N LEU A 4 55.05 -34.30 64.65
CA LEU A 4 55.17 -34.28 63.19
C LEU A 4 53.80 -34.44 62.49
N ALA A 5 52.94 -35.29 63.05
CA ALA A 5 51.59 -35.51 62.55
C ALA A 5 50.75 -34.24 62.64
N GLY A 6 50.81 -33.51 63.76
CA GLY A 6 50.06 -32.25 63.93
C GLY A 6 50.43 -31.18 62.89
N HIS A 7 51.72 -31.02 62.61
CA HIS A 7 52.19 -30.04 61.61
C HIS A 7 51.79 -30.42 60.17
N MET A 8 51.72 -31.72 59.87
CA MET A 8 51.31 -32.20 58.54
C MET A 8 49.82 -31.94 58.29
N TRP A 9 48.97 -32.11 59.32
CA TRP A 9 47.54 -31.75 59.24
C TRP A 9 47.33 -30.23 59.12
N LEU A 10 48.14 -29.41 59.79
CA LEU A 10 48.11 -27.95 59.67
C LEU A 10 48.43 -27.50 58.23
N LEU A 11 49.48 -28.07 57.62
CA LEU A 11 49.87 -27.73 56.25
C LEU A 11 48.80 -28.15 55.22
N LEU A 12 48.17 -29.31 55.41
CA LEU A 12 47.07 -29.74 54.53
C LEU A 12 45.84 -28.83 54.65
N ALA A 13 45.49 -28.42 55.86
CA ALA A 13 44.39 -27.47 56.08
C ALA A 13 44.68 -26.10 55.42
N LEU A 14 45.91 -25.62 55.55
CA LEU A 14 46.34 -24.34 54.95
C LEU A 14 46.33 -24.41 53.42
N ALA A 15 46.79 -25.52 52.83
CA ALA A 15 46.73 -25.75 51.39
C ALA A 15 45.29 -25.80 50.86
N ALA A 16 44.37 -26.44 51.61
CA ALA A 16 42.95 -26.48 51.25
C ALA A 16 42.30 -25.09 51.31
N LEU A 17 42.63 -24.27 52.32
CA LEU A 17 42.14 -22.90 52.43
C LEU A 17 42.68 -22.00 51.32
N LEU A 18 43.98 -22.11 50.98
CA LEU A 18 44.56 -21.40 49.85
C LEU A 18 43.93 -21.83 48.53
N GLY A 19 43.69 -23.12 48.32
CA GLY A 19 42.99 -23.62 47.13
C GLY A 19 41.56 -23.10 47.02
N LEU A 20 40.83 -23.02 48.14
CA LEU A 20 39.48 -22.48 48.20
C LEU A 20 39.46 -20.97 47.95
N LEU A 21 40.43 -20.23 48.49
CA LEU A 21 40.59 -18.79 48.25
C LEU A 21 40.95 -18.49 46.79
N ILE A 22 41.90 -19.22 46.21
CA ILE A 22 42.31 -19.06 44.81
C ILE A 22 41.18 -19.48 43.86
N GLY A 23 40.47 -20.57 44.17
CA GLY A 23 39.29 -21.01 43.43
C GLY A 23 38.16 -19.97 43.48
N CYS A 24 37.89 -19.41 44.66
CA CYS A 24 36.89 -18.35 44.83
C CYS A 24 37.29 -17.06 44.07
N TRP A 25 38.58 -16.72 44.05
CA TRP A 25 39.10 -15.58 43.29
C TRP A 25 39.03 -15.78 41.78
N ILE A 26 39.30 -16.99 41.27
CA ILE A 26 39.22 -17.32 39.84
C ILE A 26 37.75 -17.43 39.38
N CYS A 27 36.89 -18.08 40.17
CA CYS A 27 35.47 -18.21 39.83
C CYS A 27 34.74 -16.86 39.90
N GLY A 28 35.01 -16.01 40.90
CA GLY A 28 34.37 -14.70 41.03
C GLY A 28 34.78 -13.69 39.96
N ARG A 29 35.97 -13.84 39.37
CA ARG A 29 36.46 -12.95 38.30
C ARG A 29 35.82 -13.24 36.94
N ARG A 30 35.39 -14.49 36.68
CA ARG A 30 34.88 -14.90 35.36
C ARG A 30 33.44 -14.45 35.09
N GLU A 31 32.64 -14.20 36.12
CA GLU A 31 31.22 -13.85 35.99
C GLU A 31 30.98 -12.37 35.64
N VAL A 32 31.94 -11.48 35.93
CA VAL A 32 31.78 -10.02 35.72
C VAL A 32 32.05 -9.58 34.28
N GLU A 33 32.78 -10.37 33.48
CA GLU A 33 33.14 -10.01 32.10
C GLU A 33 32.01 -10.31 31.09
N ASP A 34 31.20 -11.34 31.36
CA ASP A 34 30.12 -11.80 30.46
C ASP A 34 28.88 -10.88 30.50
N THR A 35 28.54 -10.32 31.66
CA THR A 35 27.37 -9.44 31.80
C THR A 35 27.56 -8.09 31.12
N THR A 36 28.78 -7.55 31.14
CA THR A 36 29.08 -6.26 30.50
C THR A 36 28.98 -6.29 28.99
N ASP A 37 29.29 -7.42 28.34
CA ASP A 37 29.17 -7.56 26.89
C ASP A 37 27.70 -7.69 26.47
N GLN A 38 26.90 -8.46 27.23
CA GLN A 38 25.46 -8.59 27.02
C GLN A 38 24.71 -7.26 27.22
N ASP A 39 25.07 -6.46 28.22
CA ASP A 39 24.45 -5.16 28.47
C ASP A 39 24.73 -4.16 27.33
N VAL A 40 25.94 -4.21 26.75
CA VAL A 40 26.32 -3.39 25.60
C VAL A 40 25.59 -3.85 24.33
N GLU A 41 25.42 -5.15 24.12
CA GLU A 41 24.65 -5.69 23.00
C GLU A 41 23.16 -5.33 23.10
N LEU A 42 22.57 -5.45 24.30
CA LEU A 42 21.19 -5.02 24.58
C LEU A 42 20.99 -3.52 24.34
N ALA A 43 21.94 -2.68 24.71
CA ALA A 43 21.90 -1.25 24.42
C ALA A 43 21.90 -0.97 22.91
N ARG A 44 22.78 -1.64 22.14
CA ARG A 44 22.83 -1.50 20.66
C ARG A 44 21.54 -1.96 20.00
N LEU A 45 20.93 -3.05 20.46
CA LEU A 45 19.67 -3.57 19.93
C LEU A 45 18.50 -2.62 20.21
N ARG A 46 18.43 -2.04 21.42
CA ARG A 46 17.42 -1.04 21.76
C ARG A 46 17.54 0.20 20.88
N SER A 47 18.74 0.74 20.67
CA SER A 47 18.95 1.88 19.77
C SER A 47 18.49 1.58 18.34
N ARG A 48 18.77 0.37 17.81
CA ARG A 48 18.30 -0.04 16.49
C ARG A 48 16.77 -0.17 16.39
N CYS A 49 16.11 -0.65 17.45
CA CYS A 49 14.65 -0.71 17.50
C CYS A 49 14.04 0.70 17.53
N GLU A 50 14.60 1.61 18.35
CA GLU A 50 14.16 3.01 18.42
C GLU A 50 14.31 3.73 17.07
N GLU A 51 15.42 3.53 16.37
CA GLU A 51 15.63 4.06 15.03
C GLU A 51 14.61 3.51 14.01
N SER A 52 14.32 2.20 14.08
CA SER A 52 13.32 1.56 13.21
C SER A 52 11.91 2.07 13.50
N ASP A 53 11.56 2.24 14.77
CA ASP A 53 10.24 2.70 15.20
C ASP A 53 10.04 4.19 14.88
N ALA A 54 11.09 5.01 15.00
CA ALA A 54 11.08 6.40 14.53
C ALA A 54 10.93 6.50 13.01
N ALA A 55 11.57 5.61 12.24
CA ALA A 55 11.43 5.55 10.79
C ALA A 55 10.00 5.12 10.38
N LYS A 56 9.44 4.10 11.05
CA LYS A 56 8.05 3.66 10.84
C LYS A 56 7.05 4.73 11.24
N ALA A 57 7.28 5.47 12.32
CA ALA A 57 6.42 6.57 12.74
C ALA A 57 6.39 7.69 11.69
N LYS A 58 7.55 8.07 11.15
CA LYS A 58 7.63 9.03 10.03
C LYS A 58 6.91 8.54 8.78
N LEU A 59 7.03 7.25 8.45
CA LEU A 59 6.34 6.67 7.32
C LEU A 59 4.81 6.63 7.53
N ARG A 60 4.36 6.25 8.73
CA ARG A 60 2.93 6.28 9.10
C ARG A 60 2.36 7.69 9.06
N ALA A 61 3.12 8.70 9.52
CA ALA A 61 2.71 10.09 9.41
C ALA A 61 2.56 10.54 7.95
N LYS A 62 3.51 10.16 7.07
CA LYS A 62 3.41 10.43 5.63
C LYS A 62 2.23 9.72 4.98
N VAL A 63 1.96 8.46 5.36
CA VAL A 63 0.79 7.71 4.86
C VAL A 63 -0.50 8.40 5.29
N MET A 64 -0.61 8.83 6.55
CA MET A 64 -1.76 9.59 7.04
C MET A 64 -1.91 10.93 6.32
N GLU A 65 -0.82 11.65 6.06
CA GLU A 65 -0.82 12.90 5.30
C GLU A 65 -1.31 12.66 3.85
N LEU A 66 -0.82 11.62 3.19
CA LEU A 66 -1.25 11.20 1.85
C LEU A 66 -2.72 10.77 1.83
N GLU A 67 -3.18 10.05 2.85
CA GLU A 67 -4.60 9.67 3.00
C GLU A 67 -5.47 10.90 3.22
N THR A 68 -5.06 11.86 4.06
CA THR A 68 -5.81 13.11 4.24
C THR A 68 -5.82 13.98 2.98
N ALA A 69 -4.71 14.00 2.23
CA ALA A 69 -4.65 14.69 0.94
C ALA A 69 -5.50 13.98 -0.12
N LEU A 70 -5.60 12.65 -0.09
CA LEU A 70 -6.47 11.88 -0.97
C LEU A 70 -7.95 12.11 -0.64
N ASP A 71 -8.31 12.20 0.64
CA ASP A 71 -9.66 12.55 1.08
C ASP A 71 -10.04 13.99 0.66
N ASP A 72 -9.09 14.93 0.71
CA ASP A 72 -9.31 16.30 0.22
C ASP A 72 -9.42 16.36 -1.31
N MET A 73 -8.62 15.58 -2.04
CA MET A 73 -8.75 15.40 -3.50
C MET A 73 -10.02 14.64 -3.91
N GLY A 74 -10.57 13.80 -3.02
CA GLY A 74 -11.88 13.16 -3.14
C GLY A 74 -13.05 14.07 -2.78
N LYS A 75 -12.76 15.23 -2.16
CA LYS A 75 -13.70 16.28 -1.74
C LYS A 75 -13.52 17.57 -2.55
N ALA A 76 -13.07 17.46 -3.80
CA ALA A 76 -13.57 18.40 -4.81
C ALA A 76 -15.10 18.27 -4.82
N PRO A 77 -15.85 19.38 -4.86
CA PRO A 77 -17.30 19.32 -4.71
C PRO A 77 -17.84 18.30 -5.71
N THR A 78 -18.59 17.34 -5.22
CA THR A 78 -19.61 16.60 -5.95
C THR A 78 -20.68 17.58 -6.43
N ALA A 79 -20.28 18.61 -7.17
CA ALA A 79 -21.13 19.47 -7.96
C ALA A 79 -21.57 18.59 -9.14
N ASN A 80 -22.73 17.97 -8.94
CA ASN A 80 -23.39 17.02 -9.84
C ASN A 80 -22.63 15.70 -10.01
N VAL A 81 -22.83 14.79 -9.04
CA VAL A 81 -22.90 13.37 -9.41
C VAL A 81 -24.14 13.24 -10.29
N VAL A 82 -23.96 13.57 -11.56
CA VAL A 82 -24.85 13.20 -12.65
C VAL A 82 -25.20 11.72 -12.41
N PRO A 83 -26.50 11.36 -12.32
CA PRO A 83 -26.93 9.99 -12.27
C PRO A 83 -26.14 9.18 -13.31
N THR A 84 -25.37 8.19 -12.82
CA THR A 84 -24.48 7.39 -13.67
C THR A 84 -25.24 6.69 -14.79
N PHE A 85 -26.54 6.53 -14.58
CA PHE A 85 -27.52 5.99 -15.49
C PHE A 85 -28.75 6.89 -15.43
N TYR A 86 -29.19 7.37 -16.59
CA TYR A 86 -30.43 8.11 -16.74
C TYR A 86 -31.53 7.20 -17.28
N ASP A 87 -32.77 7.40 -16.83
CA ASP A 87 -33.92 6.66 -17.39
C ASP A 87 -34.29 7.14 -18.81
N ALA A 88 -33.90 8.37 -19.16
CA ALA A 88 -34.07 8.98 -20.48
C ALA A 88 -33.02 10.09 -20.71
N PRO A 89 -32.73 10.48 -21.97
CA PRO A 89 -31.85 11.61 -22.27
C PRO A 89 -32.46 12.92 -21.74
N THR A 90 -31.92 13.46 -20.64
CA THR A 90 -32.42 14.68 -19.99
C THR A 90 -31.73 15.97 -20.43
N ASP A 91 -30.50 15.88 -20.93
CA ASP A 91 -29.61 17.04 -21.18
C ASP A 91 -29.48 17.41 -22.68
N GLY A 92 -30.43 16.97 -23.52
CA GLY A 92 -30.45 17.24 -24.97
C GLY A 92 -30.21 15.99 -25.82
N ASP A 93 -29.78 16.18 -27.07
CA ASP A 93 -29.50 15.10 -28.01
C ASP A 93 -28.38 14.18 -27.47
N PRO A 94 -28.55 12.84 -27.53
CA PRO A 94 -27.53 11.90 -27.06
C PRO A 94 -26.24 12.04 -27.86
N ASP A 95 -25.10 11.90 -27.17
CA ASP A 95 -23.78 11.92 -27.80
C ASP A 95 -23.56 10.64 -28.64
N ASP A 96 -22.79 10.77 -29.73
CA ASP A 96 -22.40 9.63 -30.56
C ASP A 96 -21.29 8.78 -29.89
N LEU A 97 -21.68 7.84 -29.04
CA LEU A 97 -20.74 6.96 -28.34
C LEU A 97 -19.87 6.12 -29.30
N LYS A 98 -20.24 5.96 -30.59
CA LYS A 98 -19.42 5.24 -31.58
C LYS A 98 -18.12 5.96 -31.90
N LYS A 99 -17.98 7.25 -31.56
CA LYS A 99 -16.72 7.99 -31.67
C LYS A 99 -15.65 7.52 -30.69
N ILE A 100 -15.99 6.65 -29.74
CA ILE A 100 -15.03 6.00 -28.84
C ILE A 100 -14.58 4.68 -29.47
N LYS A 101 -13.26 4.48 -29.56
CA LYS A 101 -12.69 3.24 -30.08
C LYS A 101 -13.18 2.04 -29.27
N GLY A 102 -13.78 1.07 -29.97
CA GLY A 102 -14.27 -0.17 -29.37
C GLY A 102 -15.76 -0.17 -29.01
N ILE A 103 -16.45 0.96 -29.14
CA ILE A 103 -17.92 1.04 -29.07
C ILE A 103 -18.47 0.92 -30.50
N GLY A 104 -19.15 -0.19 -30.78
CA GLY A 104 -19.89 -0.38 -32.04
C GLY A 104 -21.38 -0.11 -31.87
N PRO A 105 -22.18 -0.12 -32.96
CA PRO A 105 -23.62 0.17 -32.92
C PRO A 105 -24.42 -0.68 -31.93
N LYS A 106 -24.02 -1.95 -31.76
CA LYS A 106 -24.66 -2.87 -30.79
C LYS A 106 -24.33 -2.50 -29.34
N LEU A 107 -23.11 -2.04 -29.07
CA LEU A 107 -22.67 -1.65 -27.74
C LEU A 107 -23.27 -0.30 -27.34
N GLU A 108 -23.36 0.64 -28.28
CA GLU A 108 -24.07 1.90 -28.10
C GLU A 108 -25.54 1.65 -27.73
N ALA A 109 -26.25 0.78 -28.45
CA ALA A 109 -27.63 0.43 -28.11
C ALA A 109 -27.77 -0.18 -26.70
N LEU A 110 -26.80 -1.00 -26.28
CA LEU A 110 -26.76 -1.57 -24.93
C LEU A 110 -26.43 -0.52 -23.86
N LEU A 111 -25.53 0.42 -24.14
CA LEU A 111 -25.21 1.51 -23.22
C LEU A 111 -26.40 2.46 -23.06
N ASN A 112 -27.08 2.78 -24.16
CA ASN A 112 -28.29 3.58 -24.18
C ASN A 112 -29.44 2.89 -23.42
N SER A 113 -29.56 1.55 -23.48
CA SER A 113 -30.55 0.83 -22.67
C SER A 113 -30.20 0.74 -21.19
N LEU A 114 -28.92 0.87 -20.85
CA LEU A 114 -28.44 0.99 -19.48
C LEU A 114 -28.56 2.42 -18.94
N GLY A 115 -28.92 3.41 -19.77
CA GLY A 115 -29.06 4.81 -19.36
C GLY A 115 -27.81 5.67 -19.54
N VAL A 116 -26.87 5.22 -20.37
CA VAL A 116 -25.63 5.94 -20.71
C VAL A 116 -25.77 6.54 -22.09
N TYR A 117 -25.95 7.86 -22.16
CA TYR A 117 -26.21 8.61 -23.39
C TYR A 117 -25.12 9.62 -23.73
N TYR A 118 -24.27 10.01 -22.76
CA TYR A 118 -23.34 11.12 -22.92
C TYR A 118 -21.89 10.75 -22.58
N TYR A 119 -20.91 11.43 -23.19
CA TYR A 119 -19.48 11.18 -22.92
C TYR A 119 -19.09 11.53 -21.48
N HIS A 120 -19.71 12.56 -20.89
CA HIS A 120 -19.38 13.00 -19.53
C HIS A 120 -19.73 11.93 -18.48
N GLN A 121 -20.77 11.12 -18.71
CA GLN A 121 -21.13 10.01 -17.83
C GLN A 121 -20.01 8.96 -17.79
N ILE A 122 -19.50 8.57 -18.97
CA ILE A 122 -18.41 7.59 -19.09
C ILE A 122 -17.10 8.16 -18.53
N ALA A 123 -16.84 9.45 -18.76
CA ALA A 123 -15.65 10.13 -18.23
C ALA A 123 -15.64 10.18 -16.69
N GLY A 124 -16.82 10.19 -16.06
CA GLY A 124 -17.00 10.19 -14.61
C GLY A 124 -16.97 8.83 -13.94
N TRP A 125 -16.83 7.72 -14.69
CA TRP A 125 -16.91 6.38 -14.11
C TRP A 125 -15.75 6.06 -13.15
N ASN A 126 -16.12 5.64 -11.93
CA ASN A 126 -15.20 5.02 -10.99
C ASN A 126 -14.91 3.55 -11.35
N SER A 127 -13.88 2.95 -10.74
CA SER A 127 -13.49 1.58 -11.06
C SER A 127 -14.58 0.54 -10.78
N LYS A 128 -15.44 0.78 -9.78
CA LYS A 128 -16.57 -0.10 -9.46
C LYS A 128 -17.64 -0.05 -10.56
N GLN A 129 -18.02 1.15 -11.01
CA GLN A 129 -18.97 1.35 -12.11
C GLN A 129 -18.47 0.74 -13.41
N VAL A 130 -17.17 0.90 -13.72
CA VAL A 130 -16.55 0.22 -14.86
C VAL A 130 -16.77 -1.30 -14.76
N SER A 131 -16.51 -1.91 -13.61
CA SER A 131 -16.72 -3.35 -13.42
C SER A 131 -18.19 -3.77 -13.51
N GLU A 132 -19.12 -2.96 -13.00
CA GLU A 132 -20.57 -3.23 -13.08
C GLU A 132 -21.08 -3.18 -14.52
N VAL A 133 -20.66 -2.18 -15.31
CA VAL A 133 -21.01 -2.09 -16.73
C VAL A 133 -20.34 -3.20 -17.51
N ASP A 134 -19.05 -3.46 -17.27
CA ASP A 134 -18.29 -4.52 -17.94
C ASP A 134 -18.90 -5.91 -17.71
N ALA A 135 -19.48 -6.16 -16.53
CA ALA A 135 -20.20 -7.39 -16.23
C ALA A 135 -21.48 -7.58 -17.06
N LYS A 136 -22.12 -6.48 -17.49
CA LYS A 136 -23.33 -6.46 -18.33
C LYS A 136 -23.00 -6.50 -19.83
N LEU A 137 -21.75 -6.22 -20.22
CA LEU A 137 -21.32 -6.28 -21.61
C LEU A 137 -21.11 -7.73 -22.09
N THR A 138 -21.42 -7.98 -23.36
CA THR A 138 -21.12 -9.26 -24.02
C THR A 138 -19.61 -9.53 -24.11
N PHE A 139 -18.81 -8.48 -24.24
CA PHE A 139 -17.35 -8.58 -24.31
C PHE A 139 -16.70 -7.84 -23.14
N LYS A 140 -16.33 -8.61 -22.13
CA LYS A 140 -15.68 -8.11 -20.91
C LYS A 140 -14.27 -7.59 -21.17
N GLY A 141 -13.82 -6.64 -20.37
CA GLY A 141 -12.49 -6.04 -20.37
C GLY A 141 -12.24 -4.95 -21.43
N ARG A 142 -13.20 -4.65 -22.31
CA ARG A 142 -13.00 -3.65 -23.38
C ARG A 142 -12.94 -2.22 -22.85
N ILE A 143 -13.72 -1.91 -21.82
CA ILE A 143 -13.78 -0.57 -21.23
C ILE A 143 -12.38 -0.12 -20.76
N THR A 144 -11.64 -1.03 -20.12
CA THR A 144 -10.29 -0.77 -19.62
C THR A 144 -9.24 -0.88 -20.72
N ARG A 145 -9.27 -1.94 -21.56
CA ARG A 145 -8.27 -2.15 -22.62
C ARG A 145 -8.28 -1.01 -23.64
N ASP A 146 -9.46 -0.59 -24.04
CA ASP A 146 -9.65 0.45 -25.06
C ASP A 146 -9.72 1.85 -24.40
N ASN A 147 -9.50 1.97 -23.08
CA ASN A 147 -9.41 3.23 -22.35
C ASN A 147 -10.62 4.17 -22.58
N TRP A 148 -11.83 3.64 -22.53
CA TRP A 148 -13.06 4.42 -22.83
C TRP A 148 -13.17 5.68 -21.99
N ARG A 149 -12.83 5.62 -20.69
CA ARG A 149 -12.85 6.80 -19.79
C ARG A 149 -11.96 7.94 -20.30
N LYS A 150 -10.75 7.61 -20.79
CA LYS A 150 -9.79 8.61 -21.27
C LYS A 150 -10.30 9.27 -22.54
N GLN A 151 -10.78 8.48 -23.50
CA GLN A 151 -11.34 8.99 -24.75
C GLN A 151 -12.59 9.84 -24.50
N SER A 152 -13.49 9.36 -23.65
CA SER A 152 -14.71 10.09 -23.27
C SER A 152 -14.40 11.41 -22.59
N LYS A 153 -13.35 11.48 -21.77
CA LYS A 153 -12.90 12.74 -21.15
C LYS A 153 -12.39 13.76 -22.17
N THR A 154 -11.74 13.30 -23.23
CA THR A 154 -11.32 14.16 -24.35
C THR A 154 -12.54 14.65 -25.14
N LEU A 155 -13.44 13.74 -25.52
CA LEU A 155 -14.65 14.07 -26.28
C LEU A 155 -15.61 14.98 -25.49
N ALA A 156 -15.76 14.76 -24.19
CA ALA A 156 -16.59 15.61 -23.31
C ALA A 156 -16.07 17.05 -23.19
N LYS A 157 -14.78 17.30 -23.49
CA LYS A 157 -14.22 18.65 -23.56
C LYS A 157 -14.40 19.33 -24.92
N GLY A 158 -14.94 18.60 -25.91
CA GLY A 158 -15.02 19.04 -27.30
C GLY A 158 -13.73 18.79 -28.11
N ASP A 159 -12.73 18.16 -27.50
CA ASP A 159 -11.50 17.77 -28.19
C ASP A 159 -11.72 16.50 -29.01
N LYS A 160 -10.99 16.35 -30.12
CA LYS A 160 -11.04 15.14 -30.95
C LYS A 160 -9.92 14.19 -30.60
N THR A 161 -10.24 12.90 -30.56
CA THR A 161 -9.26 11.80 -30.48
C THR A 161 -8.82 11.38 -31.89
N ASP A 162 -7.67 10.72 -32.00
CA ASP A 162 -7.20 10.18 -33.28
C ASP A 162 -8.24 9.27 -33.96
N PHE A 163 -8.97 8.48 -33.16
CA PHE A 163 -10.02 7.61 -33.67
C PHE A 163 -11.26 8.40 -34.11
N SER A 164 -11.73 9.36 -33.31
CA SER A 164 -12.89 10.17 -33.69
C SER A 164 -12.63 11.01 -34.95
N ASN A 165 -11.40 11.49 -35.14
CA ASN A 165 -11.00 12.19 -36.37
C ASN A 165 -11.14 11.30 -37.61
N ARG A 166 -10.69 10.05 -37.51
CA ARG A 166 -10.80 9.06 -38.58
C ARG A 166 -12.23 8.62 -38.83
N TYR A 167 -13.03 8.48 -37.76
CA TYR A 167 -14.45 8.19 -37.84
C TYR A 167 -15.21 9.30 -38.60
N ASP A 168 -14.93 10.57 -38.29
CA ASP A 168 -15.50 11.72 -39.01
C ASP A 168 -15.09 11.74 -40.50
N GLN A 169 -13.96 11.11 -40.85
CA GLN A 169 -13.46 10.95 -42.23
C GLN A 169 -14.03 9.71 -42.95
N GLY A 170 -14.85 8.90 -42.27
CA GLY A 170 -15.45 7.67 -42.82
C GLY A 170 -14.55 6.43 -42.73
N GLU A 171 -13.42 6.51 -42.02
CA GLU A 171 -12.60 5.35 -41.72
C GLU A 171 -13.12 4.66 -40.45
N THR A 172 -13.71 3.47 -40.59
CA THR A 172 -14.20 2.64 -39.47
C THR A 172 -13.14 1.72 -38.91
#